data_AF-A0A956I4Q8-F1
#
_entry.id   AF-A0A956I4Q8-F1
#
_cell.length_a   1.000
_cell.length_b   1.000
_cell.length_c   1.000
_cell.angle_alpha   90.00
_cell.angle_beta   90.00
_cell.angle_gamma   90.00
#
_symmetry.space_group_name_H-M   'P 1'
#
loop_
_entity.id
_entity.type
_entity.pdbx_description
1 polymer ?
#
loop_
_entity_poly.entity_id
_entity_poly.type
_entity_poly.pdbx_seq_one_letter_code
_entity_poly.pdbx_strand_id
1 'polypeptide(L)'
;MIAAVQPFDADQAGRFHLVEVEYTDGTGAESDEVLWEVEPGTEVLEPAALPRVEDTAPMDPREFDAMVRASRWSALTPSLPFSGLDGDRPPLAAPLYGAIYPEAY
;
A
#
# COMPACT_ATOMS: atom_id res chain seq x y z
N MET A 1 -8.14 -3.85 -2.32
CA MET A 1 -7.51 -4.02 -3.64
C MET A 1 -7.56 -2.68 -4.36
N ILE A 2 -6.54 -2.33 -5.16
CA ILE A 2 -6.61 -1.15 -6.03
C ILE A 2 -7.36 -1.55 -7.29
N ALA A 3 -8.50 -0.91 -7.55
CA ALA A 3 -9.35 -1.18 -8.70
C ALA A 3 -9.01 -0.27 -9.89
N ALA A 4 -8.72 1.01 -9.62
CA ALA A 4 -8.39 1.99 -10.64
C ALA A 4 -7.44 3.08 -10.13
N VAL A 5 -6.68 3.68 -11.04
CA VAL A 5 -5.79 4.83 -10.77
C VAL A 5 -5.97 5.85 -11.88
N GLN A 6 -6.30 7.10 -11.54
CA GLN A 6 -6.50 8.20 -12.49
C GLN A 6 -5.66 9.41 -12.11
N PRO A 7 -5.00 10.11 -13.06
CA PRO A 7 -4.25 11.31 -12.75
C PRO A 7 -5.17 12.45 -12.28
N PHE A 8 -4.75 13.18 -11.25
CA PHE A 8 -5.42 14.36 -10.71
C PHE A 8 -4.40 15.49 -10.55
N ASP A 9 -4.40 16.44 -11.48
CA ASP A 9 -3.53 17.61 -11.40
C ASP A 9 -4.20 18.68 -10.50
N ALA A 10 -3.61 18.91 -9.32
CA ALA A 10 -4.07 19.94 -8.40
C ALA A 10 -3.27 21.22 -8.62
N ASP A 11 -3.94 22.29 -9.06
CA ASP A 11 -3.36 23.55 -9.54
C ASP A 11 -2.06 23.99 -8.81
N GLN A 12 -2.08 24.06 -7.48
CA GLN A 12 -0.95 24.55 -6.67
C GLN A 12 -0.17 23.46 -5.93
N ALA A 13 -0.67 22.24 -5.89
CA ALA A 13 -0.15 21.16 -5.05
C ALA A 13 0.57 20.05 -5.83
N GLY A 14 0.56 20.11 -7.17
CA GLY A 14 1.26 19.16 -8.02
C GLY A 14 0.37 18.03 -8.54
N ARG A 15 0.99 16.93 -8.97
CA ARG A 15 0.29 15.79 -9.55
C ARG A 15 -0.05 14.76 -8.47
N PHE A 16 -1.34 14.54 -8.28
CA PHE A 16 -1.89 13.46 -7.48
C PHE A 16 -2.51 12.40 -8.38
N HIS A 17 -3.01 11.34 -7.75
CA HIS A 17 -3.78 10.31 -8.38
C HIS A 17 -5.04 10.05 -7.54
N LEU A 18 -6.19 9.96 -8.19
CA LEU A 18 -7.40 9.45 -7.59
C LEU A 18 -7.37 7.93 -7.72
N VAL A 19 -7.39 7.22 -6.59
CA VAL A 19 -7.25 5.78 -6.52
C VAL A 19 -8.51 5.18 -5.94
N GLU A 20 -9.10 4.24 -6.67
CA GLU A 20 -10.24 3.47 -6.20
C GLU A 20 -9.75 2.23 -5.45
N VAL A 21 -10.23 2.06 -4.22
CA VAL A 21 -9.86 0.97 -3.32
C VAL A 21 -11.10 0.17 -2.98
N GLU A 22 -11.10 -1.11 -3.31
CA GLU A 22 -12.14 -2.07 -2.93
C GLU A 22 -11.73 -2.86 -1.68
N TYR A 23 -12.63 -2.96 -0.70
CA TYR A 23 -12.39 -3.72 0.53
C TYR A 23 -13.05 -5.10 0.44
N THR A 24 -12.30 -6.14 0.83
CA THR A 24 -12.77 -7.54 0.75
C THR A 24 -13.07 -8.15 2.11
N ASP A 25 -12.99 -7.36 3.19
CA ASP A 25 -13.23 -7.82 4.55
C ASP A 25 -14.74 -7.97 4.88
N GLY A 26 -15.61 -7.47 3.99
CA GLY A 26 -17.06 -7.54 4.13
C GLY A 26 -17.62 -6.65 5.24
N THR A 27 -16.81 -5.72 5.76
CA THR A 27 -17.19 -4.82 6.86
C THR A 27 -17.03 -3.37 6.45
N GLY A 28 -18.14 -2.62 6.39
CA GLY A 28 -18.12 -1.20 6.06
C GLY A 28 -18.45 -0.92 4.59
N ALA A 29 -17.82 0.11 4.02
CA ALA A 29 -17.98 0.47 2.61
C ALA A 29 -17.29 -0.56 1.71
N GLU A 30 -17.92 -0.89 0.58
CA GLU A 30 -17.36 -1.86 -0.37
C GLU A 30 -16.18 -1.26 -1.16
N SER A 31 -16.21 0.04 -1.42
CA SER A 31 -15.12 0.78 -2.03
C SER A 31 -15.04 2.22 -1.54
N ASP A 32 -13.84 2.83 -1.67
CA ASP A 32 -13.57 4.24 -1.44
C ASP A 32 -12.69 4.83 -2.56
N GLU A 33 -12.79 6.14 -2.76
CA GLU A 33 -11.84 6.92 -3.58
C GLU A 33 -10.89 7.72 -2.67
N VAL A 34 -9.59 7.53 -2.87
CA VAL A 34 -8.55 8.23 -2.10
C VAL A 34 -7.66 9.06 -3.00
N LEU A 35 -7.24 10.22 -2.51
CA LEU A 35 -6.24 11.04 -3.18
C LEU A 35 -4.85 10.59 -2.73
N TRP A 36 -3.99 10.25 -3.69
CA TRP A 36 -2.65 9.71 -3.44
C TRP A 36 -1.57 10.54 -4.15
N GLU A 37 -0.56 10.99 -3.39
CA GLU A 37 0.69 11.57 -3.92
C GLU A 37 1.75 10.50 -4.17
N VAL A 38 2.40 10.57 -5.33
CA VAL A 38 3.50 9.67 -5.70
C VAL A 38 4.82 10.33 -5.36
N GLU A 39 5.73 9.59 -4.74
CA GLU A 39 7.05 10.11 -4.40
C GLU A 39 7.79 10.62 -5.65
N PRO A 40 8.53 11.75 -5.55
CA PRO A 40 9.28 12.28 -6.67
C PRO A 40 10.25 11.25 -7.27
N GLY A 41 10.15 11.05 -8.59
CA GLY A 41 11.00 10.09 -9.33
C GLY A 41 10.42 8.69 -9.44
N THR A 42 9.22 8.44 -8.92
CA THR A 42 8.53 7.16 -9.02
C THR A 42 7.49 7.19 -10.13
N GLU A 43 7.39 6.09 -10.90
CA GLU A 43 6.36 5.90 -11.92
C GLU A 43 5.16 5.15 -11.34
N VAL A 44 3.95 5.60 -11.69
CA VAL A 44 2.72 4.83 -11.43
C VAL A 44 2.66 3.65 -12.39
N LEU A 45 2.36 2.48 -11.84
CA LEU A 45 2.08 1.28 -12.62
C LEU A 45 0.58 1.02 -12.67
N GLU A 46 0.09 0.57 -13.81
CA GLU A 46 -1.30 0.15 -13.96
C GLU A 46 -1.64 -1.02 -13.02
N PRO A 47 -2.90 -1.13 -12.56
CA PRO A 47 -3.36 -2.30 -11.81
C PRO A 47 -3.00 -3.60 -12.55
N ALA A 48 -2.44 -4.58 -11.82
CA ALA A 48 -1.95 -5.85 -12.36
C ALA A 48 -0.75 -5.77 -13.32
N ALA A 49 -0.05 -4.64 -13.42
CA ALA A 49 1.21 -4.57 -14.14
C ALA A 49 2.24 -5.57 -13.57
N LEU A 50 2.89 -6.34 -14.46
CA LEU A 50 3.94 -7.25 -14.06
C LEU A 50 5.20 -6.48 -13.62
N PRO A 51 5.96 -7.00 -12.63
CA PRO A 51 7.25 -6.43 -12.27
C PRO A 51 8.22 -6.43 -13.47
N ARG A 52 8.85 -5.30 -13.77
CA ARG A 52 9.82 -5.16 -14.87
C ARG A 52 11.20 -5.67 -14.45
N VAL A 53 11.31 -6.97 -14.17
CA VAL A 53 12.51 -7.60 -13.57
C VAL A 53 13.77 -7.39 -14.40
N GLU A 54 13.67 -7.34 -15.73
CA GLU A 54 14.82 -7.13 -16.62
C GLU A 54 15.35 -5.68 -16.59
N ASP A 55 14.46 -4.71 -16.37
CA ASP A 55 14.78 -3.28 -16.44
C ASP A 55 15.03 -2.66 -15.06
N THR A 56 14.82 -3.42 -13.97
CA THR A 56 14.91 -2.92 -12.60
C THR A 56 16.14 -3.49 -11.92
N ALA A 57 17.05 -2.62 -11.49
CA ALA A 57 18.18 -3.04 -10.68
C ALA A 57 17.69 -3.66 -9.36
N PRO A 58 18.38 -4.69 -8.84
CA PRO A 58 18.09 -5.21 -7.52
C PRO A 58 18.15 -4.09 -6.46
N MET A 59 17.23 -4.12 -5.50
CA MET A 59 17.24 -3.22 -4.35
C MET A 59 18.58 -3.29 -3.61
N ASP A 60 19.10 -2.16 -3.15
CA ASP A 60 20.32 -2.15 -2.36
C ASP A 60 20.14 -2.99 -1.07
N PRO A 61 21.10 -3.84 -0.69
CA PRO A 61 20.95 -4.68 0.51
C PRO A 61 20.67 -3.91 1.81
N ARG A 62 21.13 -2.66 1.93
CA ARG A 62 20.86 -1.82 3.10
C ARG A 62 19.43 -1.29 3.10
N GLU A 63 18.93 -0.90 1.93
CA GLU A 63 17.54 -0.49 1.76
C GLU A 63 16.60 -1.67 2.04
N PHE A 64 16.97 -2.86 1.57
CA PHE A 64 16.24 -4.09 1.87
C PHE A 64 16.20 -4.40 3.38
N ASP A 65 17.33 -4.31 4.09
CA ASP A 65 17.36 -4.49 5.55
C ASP A 65 16.51 -3.43 6.26
N ALA A 66 16.57 -2.17 5.81
CA ALA A 66 15.74 -1.09 6.35
C ALA A 66 14.24 -1.37 6.14
N MET A 67 13.83 -1.78 4.93
CA MET A 67 12.46 -2.16 4.61
C MET A 67 11.98 -3.32 5.51
N VAL A 68 12.76 -4.40 5.62
CA VAL A 68 12.41 -5.55 6.48
C VAL A 68 12.25 -5.14 7.94
N ARG A 69 13.13 -4.26 8.45
CA ARG A 69 13.02 -3.72 9.80
C ARG A 69 11.76 -2.88 9.96
N ALA A 70 11.48 -1.97 9.04
CA ALA A 70 10.27 -1.14 9.06
C ALA A 70 9.00 -2.00 9.05
N SER A 71 8.92 -3.00 8.16
CA SER A 71 7.80 -3.95 8.13
C SER A 71 7.65 -4.69 9.47
N ARG A 72 8.74 -5.19 10.06
CA ARG A 72 8.70 -5.85 11.38
C ARG A 72 8.17 -4.92 12.47
N TRP A 73 8.59 -3.66 12.48
CA TRP A 73 8.06 -2.66 13.41
C TRP A 73 6.57 -2.44 13.18
N SER A 74 6.13 -2.23 11.93
CA SER A 74 4.72 -2.02 11.59
C SER A 74 3.83 -3.22 11.92
N ALA A 75 4.31 -4.45 11.74
CA ALA A 75 3.61 -5.67 12.14
C ALA A 75 3.44 -5.79 13.67
N LEU A 76 4.38 -5.22 14.42
CA LEU A 76 4.31 -5.13 15.88
C LEU A 76 3.56 -3.90 16.37
N THR A 77 3.16 -2.97 15.51
CA THR A 77 2.39 -1.78 15.93
C THR A 77 0.99 -2.13 16.44
N PRO A 78 0.21 -3.06 15.81
CA PRO A 78 -0.99 -3.61 16.43
C PRO A 78 -0.64 -4.41 17.69
N SER A 79 0.59 -4.95 17.76
CA SER A 79 1.31 -5.67 18.84
C SER A 79 1.44 -5.00 20.20
N LEU A 80 1.70 -3.70 20.13
CA LEU A 80 2.22 -2.93 21.24
C LEU A 80 1.08 -2.12 21.87
N PRO A 81 1.05 -1.99 23.22
CA PRO A 81 0.09 -1.12 23.87
C PRO A 81 0.41 0.32 23.47
N PHE A 82 -0.28 0.83 22.45
CA PHE A 82 -0.23 2.24 22.11
C PHE A 82 -1.03 2.98 23.19
N SER A 83 -0.31 3.60 24.13
CA SER A 83 -0.80 4.56 25.12
C SER A 83 -2.19 4.26 25.71
N GLY A 84 -2.28 3.34 26.67
CA GLY A 84 -3.33 3.34 27.70
C GLY A 84 -4.81 3.30 27.24
N LEU A 85 -5.10 2.78 26.04
CA LEU A 85 -6.48 2.58 25.59
C LEU A 85 -6.92 1.14 25.89
N ASP A 86 -7.89 0.99 26.79
CA ASP A 86 -8.42 -0.30 27.29
C ASP A 86 -9.44 -0.97 26.34
N GLY A 87 -9.54 -0.53 25.08
CA GLY A 87 -10.64 -0.89 24.18
C GLY A 87 -10.20 -1.27 22.77
N ASP A 88 -10.71 -2.43 22.35
CA ASP A 88 -10.69 -3.11 21.05
C ASP A 88 -9.50 -2.88 20.10
N ARG A 89 -8.79 -3.98 19.85
CA ARG A 89 -7.53 -4.00 19.11
C ARG A 89 -7.83 -4.34 17.66
N PRO A 90 -7.41 -3.52 16.67
CA PRO A 90 -7.64 -3.86 15.28
C PRO A 90 -6.89 -5.16 14.92
N PRO A 91 -7.47 -6.02 14.05
CA PRO A 91 -6.83 -7.27 13.65
C PRO A 91 -5.46 -6.99 13.02
N LEU A 92 -4.50 -7.88 13.30
CA LEU A 92 -3.16 -7.88 12.70
C LEU A 92 -3.26 -7.93 11.17
N ALA A 93 -2.98 -6.81 10.50
CA ALA A 93 -2.76 -6.79 9.06
C ALA A 93 -1.25 -6.95 8.79
N ALA A 94 -0.89 -7.89 7.92
CA ALA A 94 0.50 -8.02 7.52
C ALA A 94 0.93 -6.75 6.75
N PRO A 95 2.09 -6.15 7.08
CA PRO A 95 2.57 -4.91 6.46
C PRO A 95 2.95 -5.06 4.99
N LEU A 96 2.97 -6.30 4.49
CA LEU A 96 3.38 -6.67 3.15
C LEU A 96 2.42 -7.74 2.60
N TYR A 97 1.10 -7.55 2.75
CA TYR A 97 0.20 -8.26 1.85
C TYR A 97 0.35 -7.64 0.47
N GLY A 98 1.26 -8.21 -0.31
CA GLY A 98 1.22 -8.05 -1.76
C GLY A 98 -0.18 -8.46 -2.21
N ALA A 99 -0.84 -7.55 -2.94
CA ALA A 99 -2.05 -7.83 -3.68
C ALA A 99 -1.71 -8.82 -4.82
N ILE A 100 -1.43 -10.07 -4.47
CA ILE A 100 -1.34 -11.15 -5.44
C ILE A 100 -2.64 -11.94 -5.28
N TYR A 101 -3.61 -11.64 -6.14
CA TYR A 101 -4.77 -12.50 -6.32
C TYR A 101 -4.33 -13.62 -7.28
N PRO A 102 -4.22 -14.88 -6.84
CA PRO A 102 -4.14 -15.98 -7.78
C PRO A 102 -5.51 -16.12 -8.44
N GLU A 103 -5.63 -15.74 -9.71
CA GLU A 103 -6.81 -16.09 -10.50
C GLU A 103 -6.95 -17.62 -10.53
N ALA A 104 -8.17 -18.12 -10.30
CA ALA A 104 -8.47 -19.53 -10.48
C ALA A 104 -8.48 -19.85 -11.99
N TYR A 105 -7.57 -20.70 -12.42
CA TYR A 105 -7.56 -21.30 -13.76
C TYR A 105 -8.65 -22.37 -13.91
#